data_AF-A0A660VSD9-F1
#
_entry.id   AF-A0A660VSD9-F1
#
_cell.length_a   1.000
_cell.length_b   1.000
_cell.length_c   1.000
_cell.angle_alpha   90.00
_cell.angle_beta   90.00
_cell.angle_gamma   90.00
#
_symmetry.space_group_name_H-M   'P 1'
#
loop_
_entity.id
_entity.type
_entity.pdbx_description
1 polymer ?
#
loop_
_entity_poly.entity_id
_entity_poly.type
_entity_poly.pdbx_seq_one_letter_code
_entity_poly.pdbx_strand_id
1 'polypeptide(L)'
;MASTGTWAAAAQLAAAAFMPPSGGPRLIPLERNPVMPLFLASGSFNPIAFDPSSMALTWITFLTLLFLLGKFVWKPMLASIETRETRIEESIKSAETDRKHAEELLAKYESQLAAAESDANALREKARTEAEALAADLKARAEADAQARLARAAQEIEQQTAQALQDIRNEAVHLGLAVASKVVGRSLDGDDQKRLAAEVVASLSSVNGS
;
A
#
# COMPACT_ATOMS: atom_id res chain seq x y z
N MET A 1 51.63 6.43 9.85
CA MET A 1 53.04 6.86 10.06
C MET A 1 53.16 8.28 9.54
N ALA A 2 53.76 9.15 10.35
CA ALA A 2 53.45 10.57 10.46
C ALA A 2 53.89 11.45 9.27
N SER A 3 53.03 12.40 8.90
CA SER A 3 53.37 13.54 8.04
C SER A 3 54.12 14.59 8.87
N THR A 4 55.44 14.50 8.90
CA THR A 4 56.33 15.55 9.43
C THR A 4 57.06 16.21 8.27
N GLY A 5 56.69 17.45 7.91
CA GLY A 5 57.34 18.11 6.77
C GLY A 5 57.04 19.58 6.49
N THR A 6 56.35 20.33 7.37
CA THR A 6 55.98 21.74 7.13
C THR A 6 56.61 22.73 8.12
N TRP A 7 57.79 22.43 8.65
CA TRP A 7 58.59 23.38 9.44
C TRP A 7 59.91 23.79 8.76
N ALA A 8 60.35 23.08 7.72
CA ALA A 8 61.54 23.43 6.94
C ALA A 8 61.37 24.69 6.07
N ALA A 9 60.13 25.03 5.66
CA ALA A 9 59.83 26.27 4.93
C ALA A 9 59.69 27.51 5.85
N ALA A 10 59.41 27.31 7.15
CA ALA A 10 59.26 28.41 8.11
C ALA A 10 60.61 28.91 8.68
N ALA A 11 61.67 28.11 8.63
CA ALA A 11 63.01 28.51 9.07
C ALA A 11 63.77 29.37 8.01
N GLN A 12 63.36 29.31 6.75
CA GLN A 12 64.08 29.97 5.65
C GLN A 12 63.67 31.43 5.42
N LEU A 13 62.58 31.90 6.06
CA LEU A 13 62.16 33.31 6.04
C LEU A 13 62.67 34.13 7.24
N ALA A 14 63.22 33.50 8.28
CA ALA A 14 63.75 34.20 9.46
C ALA A 14 65.26 34.56 9.37
N ALA A 15 65.99 34.07 8.37
CA ALA A 15 67.44 34.27 8.22
C ALA A 15 67.84 35.42 7.25
N ALA A 16 66.88 36.08 6.59
CA ALA A 16 67.16 37.24 5.72
C ALA A 16 67.19 38.59 6.47
N ALA A 17 66.96 38.59 7.78
CA ALA A 17 66.85 39.81 8.59
C ALA A 17 68.18 40.29 9.22
N PHE A 18 69.33 39.63 8.98
CA PHE A 18 70.60 40.06 9.57
C PHE A 18 71.83 39.74 8.70
N MET A 19 72.12 40.59 7.70
CA MET A 19 73.45 40.71 7.08
C MET A 19 73.64 42.16 6.57
N PRO A 20 74.77 42.83 6.88
CA PRO A 20 74.96 44.24 6.58
C PRO A 20 75.35 44.48 5.10
N PRO A 21 74.79 45.49 4.41
CA PRO A 21 75.34 45.93 3.14
C PRO A 21 76.67 46.66 3.36
N SER A 22 77.76 46.07 2.86
CA SER A 22 79.04 46.72 2.68
C SER A 22 78.96 47.66 1.47
N GLY A 23 78.78 48.95 1.74
CA GLY A 23 78.81 50.01 0.74
C GLY A 23 78.72 51.37 1.40
N GLY A 24 79.82 52.14 1.37
CA GLY A 24 79.87 53.49 1.94
C GLY A 24 78.86 54.46 1.29
N PRO A 25 78.54 55.58 1.97
CA PRO A 25 77.49 56.50 1.53
C PRO A 25 77.90 57.22 0.23
N ARG A 26 77.22 56.92 -0.89
CA ARG A 26 77.23 57.81 -2.06
C ARG A 26 76.17 58.88 -1.87
N LEU A 27 76.63 60.12 -1.85
CA LEU A 27 75.80 61.32 -1.79
C LEU A 27 74.88 61.37 -3.01
N ILE A 28 73.57 61.42 -2.78
CA ILE A 28 72.59 61.76 -3.82
C ILE A 28 72.55 63.30 -3.92
N PRO A 29 72.77 63.90 -5.11
CA PRO A 29 72.70 65.35 -5.27
C PRO A 29 71.27 65.86 -5.04
N LEU A 30 71.14 66.88 -4.18
CA LEU A 30 69.91 67.63 -3.93
C LEU A 30 69.64 68.57 -5.12
N GLU A 31 69.09 68.03 -6.20
CA GLU A 31 68.54 68.84 -7.29
C GLU A 31 67.02 68.92 -7.21
N ARG A 32 66.56 70.15 -7.33
CA ARG A 32 65.28 70.69 -6.90
C ARG A 32 64.14 70.18 -7.78
N ASN A 33 63.37 69.20 -7.32
CA ASN A 33 62.07 68.86 -7.89
C ASN A 33 60.95 69.23 -6.90
N PRO A 34 60.16 70.30 -7.11
CA PRO A 34 59.08 70.66 -6.20
C PRO A 34 57.86 69.76 -6.46
N VAL A 35 57.85 68.56 -5.87
CA VAL A 35 56.57 67.89 -5.60
C VAL A 35 55.85 68.70 -4.55
N MET A 36 54.89 69.51 -4.99
CA MET A 36 54.07 70.33 -4.11
C MET A 36 53.32 69.41 -3.13
N PRO A 37 53.50 69.54 -1.80
CA PRO A 37 52.55 68.98 -0.87
C PRO A 37 51.27 69.79 -1.02
N LEU A 38 50.24 69.18 -1.61
CA LEU A 38 48.89 69.74 -1.63
C LEU A 38 48.33 69.68 -0.19
N PHE A 39 48.70 70.67 0.60
CA PHE A 39 48.12 70.95 1.92
C PHE A 39 47.22 72.17 1.78
N LEU A 40 45.92 71.97 1.58
CA LEU A 40 44.87 73.00 1.68
C LEU A 40 43.57 72.27 2.02
N ALA A 41 42.95 72.36 3.20
CA ALA A 41 43.15 73.19 4.36
C ALA A 41 42.84 72.35 5.61
N SER A 42 43.83 72.14 6.47
CA SER A 42 43.57 71.77 7.85
C SER A 42 43.11 73.04 8.57
N GLY A 43 41.80 73.23 8.65
CA GLY A 43 41.24 74.09 9.70
C GLY A 43 41.77 73.58 11.03
N SER A 44 42.45 74.46 11.77
CA SER A 44 42.99 74.18 13.09
C SER A 44 41.85 73.93 14.07
N PHE A 45 41.37 72.69 14.14
CA PHE A 45 40.48 72.25 15.20
C PHE A 45 41.35 71.89 16.40
N ASN A 46 41.57 72.85 17.30
CA ASN A 46 42.26 72.64 18.58
C ASN A 46 41.20 72.32 19.65
N PRO A 47 40.94 71.04 20.00
CA PRO A 47 39.87 70.67 20.94
C PRO A 47 40.15 71.07 22.40
N ILE A 48 41.32 71.65 22.69
CA ILE A 48 41.74 72.09 24.04
C ILE A 48 42.00 73.61 24.07
N ALA A 49 41.89 74.32 22.93
CA ALA A 49 41.94 75.78 22.93
C ALA A 49 40.63 76.34 23.50
N PHE A 50 40.74 77.19 24.54
CA PHE A 50 39.59 77.72 25.29
C PHE A 50 38.94 78.89 24.55
N ASP A 51 38.30 78.59 23.42
CA ASP A 51 37.52 79.54 22.62
C ASP A 51 36.02 79.34 22.91
N PRO A 52 35.26 80.37 23.37
CA PRO A 52 33.83 80.24 23.67
C PRO A 52 32.96 79.72 22.49
N SER A 53 33.42 79.91 21.25
CA SER A 53 32.74 79.45 20.04
C SER A 53 32.92 77.94 19.78
N SER A 54 34.06 77.35 20.14
CA SER A 54 34.34 75.91 19.92
C SER A 54 33.56 75.03 20.90
N MET A 55 33.36 75.51 22.15
CA MET A 55 32.49 74.85 23.13
C MET A 55 31.03 74.83 22.67
N ALA A 56 30.49 75.94 22.17
CA ALA A 56 29.12 75.99 21.68
C ALA A 56 28.89 75.01 20.52
N LEU A 57 29.82 74.92 19.57
CA LEU A 57 29.73 73.98 18.44
C LEU A 57 29.82 72.52 18.92
N THR A 58 30.69 72.22 19.88
CA THR A 58 30.80 70.88 20.48
C THR A 58 29.51 70.47 21.18
N TRP A 59 28.87 71.38 21.94
CA TRP A 59 27.57 71.11 22.55
C TRP A 59 26.44 70.94 21.52
N ILE A 60 26.41 71.78 20.47
CA ILE A 60 25.42 71.65 19.40
C ILE A 60 25.57 70.32 18.67
N THR A 61 26.80 69.92 18.33
CA THR A 61 27.07 68.63 17.67
C THR A 61 26.77 67.45 18.58
N PHE A 62 27.13 67.52 19.86
CA PHE A 62 26.81 66.50 20.85
C PHE A 62 25.30 66.33 21.05
N LEU A 63 24.55 67.43 21.23
CA LEU A 63 23.09 67.40 21.38
C LEU A 63 22.40 66.94 20.10
N THR A 64 22.89 67.35 18.92
CA THR A 64 22.38 66.87 17.63
C THR A 64 22.58 65.37 17.49
N LEU A 65 23.78 64.86 17.83
CA LEU A 65 24.09 63.43 17.80
C LEU A 65 23.24 62.65 18.81
N LEU A 66 23.09 63.17 20.03
CA LEU A 66 22.28 62.56 21.08
C LEU A 66 20.81 62.49 20.67
N PHE A 67 20.27 63.53 20.04
CA PHE A 67 18.92 63.54 19.51
C PHE A 67 18.74 62.51 18.38
N LEU A 68 19.71 62.42 17.47
CA LEU A 68 19.71 61.39 16.41
C LEU A 68 19.74 59.99 17.02
N LEU A 69 20.64 59.71 17.97
CA LEU A 69 20.74 58.40 18.62
C LEU A 69 19.48 58.06 19.42
N GLY A 70 18.96 59.01 20.19
CA GLY A 70 17.75 58.83 20.99
C GLY A 70 16.55 58.45 20.13
N LYS A 71 16.38 59.10 18.98
CA LYS A 71 15.27 58.83 18.07
C LYS A 71 15.47 57.58 17.21
N PHE A 72 16.70 57.28 16.78
CA PHE A 72 16.98 56.16 15.88
C PHE A 72 17.28 54.83 16.57
N VAL A 73 17.87 54.81 17.77
CA VAL A 73 18.33 53.57 18.44
C VAL A 73 17.27 52.97 19.36
N TRP A 74 16.46 53.80 20.05
CA TRP A 74 15.45 53.29 20.99
C TRP A 74 14.41 52.38 20.32
N LYS A 75 13.92 52.78 19.14
CA LYS A 75 12.91 52.02 18.39
C LYS A 75 13.38 50.61 17.97
N PRO A 76 14.52 50.44 17.26
CA PRO A 76 14.98 49.10 16.86
C PRO A 76 15.40 48.24 18.06
N MET A 77 15.90 48.84 19.15
CA MET A 77 16.27 48.11 20.36
C MET A 77 15.05 47.43 21.00
N LEU A 78 13.98 48.18 21.27
CA LEU A 78 12.74 47.64 21.85
C LEU A 78 12.08 46.64 20.91
N ALA A 79 12.01 46.95 19.60
CA ALA A 79 11.45 46.05 18.60
C ALA A 79 12.17 44.70 18.57
N SER A 80 13.50 44.67 18.76
CA SER A 80 14.26 43.41 18.78
C SER A 80 13.96 42.54 20.00
N ILE A 81 13.65 43.13 21.15
CA ILE A 81 13.29 42.43 22.38
C ILE A 81 11.88 41.85 22.24
N GLU A 82 10.93 42.67 21.81
CA GLU A 82 9.54 42.27 21.60
C GLU A 82 9.44 41.16 20.53
N THR A 83 10.20 41.27 19.43
CA THR A 83 10.27 40.21 18.41
C THR A 83 10.77 38.88 18.99
N ARG A 84 11.75 38.91 19.91
CA ARG A 84 12.27 37.68 20.54
C ARG A 84 11.24 37.08 21.49
N GLU A 85 10.59 37.92 22.29
CA GLU A 85 9.53 37.49 23.21
C GLU A 85 8.36 36.86 22.44
N THR A 86 7.83 37.54 21.43
CA THR A 86 6.75 37.02 20.58
C THR A 86 7.15 35.72 19.88
N ARG A 87 8.37 35.62 19.35
CA ARG A 87 8.82 34.36 18.71
C ARG A 87 8.91 33.20 19.71
N ILE A 88 9.37 33.45 20.93
CA ILE A 88 9.45 32.42 21.97
C ILE A 88 8.04 31.98 22.36
N GLU A 89 7.14 32.92 22.63
CA GLU A 89 5.74 32.62 22.97
C GLU A 89 5.05 31.85 21.83
N GLU A 90 5.21 32.29 20.59
CA GLU A 90 4.66 31.61 19.41
C GLU A 90 5.24 30.21 19.25
N SER A 91 6.55 30.02 19.45
CA SER A 91 7.18 28.70 19.37
C SER A 91 6.70 27.74 20.46
N ILE A 92 6.49 28.23 21.68
CA ILE A 92 5.97 27.43 22.80
C ILE A 92 4.51 27.07 22.52
N LYS A 93 3.71 28.04 22.09
CA LYS A 93 2.30 27.83 21.76
C LYS A 93 2.15 26.84 20.61
N SER A 94 2.97 26.95 19.55
CA SER A 94 3.00 26.00 18.45
C SER A 94 3.37 24.60 18.93
N ALA A 95 4.42 24.47 19.75
CA ALA A 95 4.83 23.18 20.30
C ALA A 95 3.72 22.54 21.17
N GLU A 96 3.02 23.33 21.97
CA GLU A 96 1.87 22.86 22.75
C GLU A 96 0.70 22.43 21.87
N THR A 97 0.36 23.20 20.82
CA THR A 97 -0.71 22.83 19.89
C THR A 97 -0.33 21.57 19.10
N ASP A 98 0.90 21.47 18.62
CA ASP A 98 1.38 20.31 17.87
C ASP A 98 1.36 19.06 18.74
N ARG A 99 1.75 19.19 20.01
CA ARG A 99 1.67 18.10 20.98
C ARG A 99 0.23 17.67 21.24
N LYS A 100 -0.69 18.62 21.46
CA LYS A 100 -2.12 18.30 21.64
C LYS A 100 -2.70 17.63 20.39
N HIS A 101 -2.38 18.14 19.20
CA HIS A 101 -2.79 17.52 17.95
C HIS A 101 -2.22 16.10 17.80
N ALA A 102 -0.96 15.88 18.16
CA ALA A 102 -0.35 14.55 18.14
C ALA A 102 -1.06 13.59 19.11
N GLU A 103 -1.36 14.03 20.34
CA GLU A 103 -2.11 13.26 21.34
C GLU A 103 -3.53 12.93 20.85
N GLU A 104 -4.24 13.90 20.26
CA GLU A 104 -5.57 13.70 19.67
C GLU A 104 -5.55 12.74 18.47
N LEU A 105 -4.55 12.87 17.59
CA LEU A 105 -4.38 11.97 16.45
C LEU A 105 -4.11 10.56 16.93
N LEU A 106 -3.22 10.39 17.92
CA LEU A 106 -2.89 9.09 18.49
C LEU A 106 -4.14 8.44 19.10
N ALA A 107 -4.92 9.18 19.89
CA ALA A 107 -6.17 8.67 20.44
C ALA A 107 -7.18 8.27 19.34
N LYS A 108 -7.29 9.05 18.26
CA LYS A 108 -8.12 8.70 17.10
C LYS A 108 -7.62 7.45 16.40
N TYR A 109 -6.31 7.29 16.22
CA TYR A 109 -5.71 6.11 15.61
C TYR A 109 -5.94 4.86 16.46
N GLU A 110 -5.74 4.94 17.77
CA GLU A 110 -6.02 3.83 18.70
C GLU A 110 -7.50 3.44 18.67
N SER A 111 -8.41 4.42 18.67
CA SER A 111 -9.84 4.16 18.55
C SER A 111 -10.20 3.51 17.21
N GLN A 112 -9.61 3.96 16.10
CA GLN A 112 -9.83 3.36 14.78
C GLN A 112 -9.27 1.93 14.70
N LEU A 113 -8.11 1.68 15.32
CA LEU A 113 -7.52 0.35 15.37
C LEU A 113 -8.41 -0.62 16.17
N ALA A 114 -8.87 -0.20 17.34
CA ALA A 114 -9.79 -0.98 18.16
C ALA A 114 -11.12 -1.26 17.44
N ALA A 115 -11.67 -0.27 16.74
CA ALA A 115 -12.87 -0.44 15.92
C ALA A 115 -12.63 -1.43 14.77
N ALA A 116 -11.51 -1.30 14.05
CA ALA A 116 -11.15 -2.20 12.95
C ALA A 116 -10.93 -3.65 13.44
N GLU A 117 -10.32 -3.85 14.60
CA GLU A 117 -10.16 -5.17 15.21
C GLU A 117 -11.51 -5.77 15.59
N SER A 118 -12.40 -4.99 16.19
CA SER A 118 -13.77 -5.40 16.52
C SER A 118 -14.55 -5.79 15.26
N ASP A 119 -14.50 -4.96 14.22
CA ASP A 119 -15.17 -5.21 12.93
C ASP A 119 -14.61 -6.46 12.23
N ALA A 120 -13.28 -6.65 12.26
CA ALA A 120 -12.65 -7.83 11.71
C ALA A 120 -13.08 -9.11 12.47
N ASN A 121 -13.18 -9.05 13.79
CA ASN A 121 -13.65 -10.18 14.59
C ASN A 121 -15.14 -10.47 14.33
N ALA A 122 -15.98 -9.44 14.26
CA ALA A 122 -17.38 -9.60 13.90
C ALA A 122 -17.55 -10.17 12.49
N LEU A 123 -16.75 -9.75 11.52
CA LEU A 123 -16.75 -10.28 10.16
C LEU A 123 -16.33 -11.75 10.12
N ARG A 124 -15.28 -12.13 10.86
CA ARG A 124 -14.84 -13.53 10.98
C ARG A 124 -15.93 -14.42 11.57
N GLU A 125 -16.61 -13.95 12.61
CA GLU A 125 -17.67 -14.72 13.25
C GLU A 125 -18.90 -14.87 12.34
N LYS A 126 -19.28 -13.81 11.62
CA LYS A 126 -20.32 -13.88 10.58
C LYS A 126 -19.95 -14.87 9.48
N ALA A 127 -18.74 -14.76 8.93
CA ALA A 127 -18.27 -15.66 7.88
C ALA A 127 -18.23 -17.12 8.35
N ARG A 128 -17.85 -17.37 9.61
CA ARG A 128 -17.89 -18.71 10.20
C ARG A 128 -19.32 -19.23 10.31
N THR A 129 -20.23 -18.43 10.84
CA THR A 129 -21.64 -18.81 10.99
C THR A 129 -22.29 -19.08 9.62
N GLU A 130 -22.02 -18.23 8.63
CA GLU A 130 -22.49 -18.42 7.25
C GLU A 130 -21.90 -19.68 6.60
N ALA A 131 -20.61 -19.95 6.83
CA ALA A 131 -19.96 -21.16 6.33
C ALA A 131 -20.54 -22.43 6.97
N GLU A 132 -20.79 -22.41 8.28
CA GLU A 132 -21.42 -23.52 9.00
C GLU A 132 -22.86 -23.76 8.51
N ALA A 133 -23.64 -22.69 8.31
CA ALA A 133 -24.99 -22.77 7.76
C ALA A 133 -24.99 -23.30 6.31
N LEU A 134 -24.07 -22.82 5.47
CA LEU A 134 -23.93 -23.29 4.09
C LEU A 134 -23.49 -24.75 4.04
N ALA A 135 -22.56 -25.17 4.90
CA ALA A 135 -22.13 -26.56 5.00
C ALA A 135 -23.29 -27.48 5.42
N ALA A 136 -24.13 -27.02 6.37
CA ALA A 136 -25.32 -27.75 6.78
C ALA A 136 -26.35 -27.87 5.64
N ASP A 137 -26.63 -26.77 4.93
CA ASP A 137 -27.56 -26.78 3.77
C ASP A 137 -27.04 -27.70 2.65
N LEU A 138 -25.76 -27.60 2.29
CA LEU A 138 -25.15 -28.46 1.28
C LEU A 138 -25.21 -29.94 1.68
N LYS A 139 -24.96 -30.26 2.95
CA LYS A 139 -25.08 -31.63 3.46
C LYS A 139 -26.52 -32.13 3.37
N ALA A 140 -27.49 -31.33 3.80
CA ALA A 140 -28.91 -31.68 3.74
C ALA A 140 -29.36 -31.90 2.29
N ARG A 141 -28.95 -31.04 1.36
CA ARG A 141 -29.24 -31.21 -0.08
C ARG A 141 -28.57 -32.45 -0.65
N ALA A 142 -27.32 -32.71 -0.31
CA ALA A 142 -26.60 -33.90 -0.77
C ALA A 142 -27.27 -35.19 -0.26
N GLU A 143 -27.72 -35.22 0.99
CA GLU A 143 -28.47 -36.35 1.57
C GLU A 143 -29.82 -36.53 0.87
N ALA A 144 -30.57 -35.44 0.63
CA ALA A 144 -31.83 -35.48 -0.10
C ALA A 144 -31.65 -35.97 -1.55
N ASP A 145 -30.63 -35.48 -2.26
CA ASP A 145 -30.30 -35.90 -3.62
C ASP A 145 -29.86 -37.37 -3.67
N ALA A 146 -29.09 -37.83 -2.68
CA ALA A 146 -28.70 -39.22 -2.55
C ALA A 146 -29.92 -40.13 -2.34
N GLN A 147 -30.83 -39.75 -1.43
CA GLN A 147 -32.08 -40.49 -1.22
C GLN A 147 -32.95 -40.52 -2.47
N ALA A 148 -33.09 -39.38 -3.17
CA ALA A 148 -33.85 -39.31 -4.42
C ALA A 148 -33.22 -40.17 -5.53
N ARG A 149 -31.89 -40.23 -5.62
CA ARG A 149 -31.17 -41.13 -6.54
C ARG A 149 -31.41 -42.59 -6.18
N LEU A 150 -31.33 -42.97 -4.91
CA LEU A 150 -31.60 -44.34 -4.47
C LEU A 150 -33.04 -44.77 -4.75
N ALA A 151 -34.02 -43.88 -4.48
CA ALA A 151 -35.42 -44.16 -4.77
C ALA A 151 -35.66 -44.38 -6.28
N ARG A 152 -35.09 -43.52 -7.14
CA ARG A 152 -35.16 -43.69 -8.60
C ARG A 152 -34.48 -44.98 -9.06
N ALA A 153 -33.30 -45.29 -8.55
CA ALA A 153 -32.60 -46.52 -8.88
C ALA A 153 -33.39 -47.76 -8.46
N ALA A 154 -34.01 -47.76 -7.28
CA ALA A 154 -34.87 -48.85 -6.84
C ALA A 154 -36.09 -49.04 -7.75
N GLN A 155 -36.75 -47.95 -8.14
CA GLN A 155 -37.87 -47.98 -9.08
C GLN A 155 -37.44 -48.51 -10.46
N GLU A 156 -36.27 -48.09 -10.94
CA GLU A 156 -35.74 -48.53 -12.22
C GLU A 156 -35.34 -50.02 -12.19
N ILE A 157 -34.76 -50.50 -11.10
CA ILE A 157 -34.50 -51.93 -10.87
C ILE A 157 -35.81 -52.73 -10.87
N GLU A 158 -36.86 -52.23 -10.21
CA GLU A 158 -38.17 -52.91 -10.19
C GLU A 158 -38.76 -53.02 -11.60
N GLN A 159 -38.72 -51.93 -12.37
CA GLN A 159 -39.18 -51.92 -13.76
C GLN A 159 -38.35 -52.87 -14.65
N GLN A 160 -37.03 -52.84 -14.54
CA GLN A 160 -36.15 -53.74 -15.28
C GLN A 160 -36.36 -55.20 -14.90
N THR A 161 -36.62 -55.48 -13.62
CA THR A 161 -36.92 -56.84 -13.13
C THR A 161 -38.25 -57.33 -13.69
N ALA A 162 -39.28 -56.49 -13.71
CA ALA A 162 -40.58 -56.82 -14.30
C ALA A 162 -40.46 -57.10 -15.80
N GLN A 163 -39.67 -56.29 -16.52
CA GLN A 163 -39.39 -56.47 -17.94
C GLN A 163 -38.65 -57.79 -18.19
N ALA A 164 -37.58 -58.06 -17.45
CA ALA A 164 -36.81 -59.30 -17.55
C ALA A 164 -37.69 -60.53 -17.26
N LEU A 165 -38.62 -60.44 -16.30
CA LEU A 165 -39.55 -61.51 -16.00
C LEU A 165 -40.54 -61.76 -17.15
N GLN A 166 -41.02 -60.70 -17.82
CA GLN A 166 -41.83 -60.83 -19.03
C GLN A 166 -41.04 -61.50 -20.16
N ASP A 167 -39.79 -61.08 -20.39
CA ASP A 167 -38.94 -61.65 -21.43
C ASP A 167 -38.70 -63.15 -21.19
N ILE A 168 -38.42 -63.56 -19.95
CA ILE A 168 -38.29 -64.98 -19.57
C ILE A 168 -39.59 -65.76 -19.84
N ARG A 169 -40.76 -65.18 -19.53
CA ARG A 169 -42.05 -65.83 -19.81
C ARG A 169 -42.26 -66.02 -21.31
N ASN A 170 -41.95 -65.01 -22.11
CA ASN A 170 -42.06 -65.09 -23.57
C ASN A 170 -41.12 -66.16 -24.15
N GLU A 171 -39.87 -66.22 -23.67
CA GLU A 171 -38.89 -67.24 -24.04
C GLU A 171 -39.39 -68.65 -23.69
N ALA A 172 -39.95 -68.82 -22.49
CA ALA A 172 -40.51 -70.10 -22.03
C ALA A 172 -41.71 -70.55 -22.88
N VAL A 173 -42.59 -69.62 -23.27
CA VAL A 173 -43.71 -69.90 -24.20
C VAL A 173 -43.16 -70.32 -25.57
N HIS A 174 -42.15 -69.63 -26.09
CA HIS A 174 -41.51 -69.97 -27.37
C HIS A 174 -40.88 -71.37 -27.34
N LEU A 175 -40.12 -71.70 -26.29
CA LEU A 175 -39.54 -73.02 -26.10
C LEU A 175 -40.61 -74.10 -25.93
N GLY A 176 -41.66 -73.83 -25.15
CA GLY A 176 -42.79 -74.74 -24.98
C GLY A 176 -43.51 -75.04 -26.29
N LEU A 177 -43.76 -74.01 -27.11
CA LEU A 177 -44.36 -74.16 -28.44
C LEU A 177 -43.44 -74.95 -29.38
N ALA A 178 -42.13 -74.68 -29.36
CA ALA A 178 -41.16 -75.43 -30.17
C ALA A 178 -41.11 -76.93 -29.81
N VAL A 179 -41.17 -77.26 -28.52
CA VAL A 179 -41.25 -78.65 -28.05
C VAL A 179 -42.57 -79.29 -28.46
N ALA A 180 -43.70 -78.59 -28.25
CA ALA A 180 -45.02 -79.08 -28.65
C ALA A 180 -45.11 -79.35 -30.16
N SER A 181 -44.63 -78.42 -31.00
CA SER A 181 -44.54 -78.61 -32.46
C SER A 181 -43.68 -79.81 -32.83
N LYS A 182 -42.56 -80.05 -32.13
CA LYS A 182 -41.68 -81.20 -32.38
C LYS A 182 -42.32 -82.53 -31.94
N VAL A 183 -43.06 -82.55 -30.84
CA VAL A 183 -43.79 -83.74 -30.36
C VAL A 183 -44.96 -84.05 -31.28
N VAL A 184 -45.80 -83.07 -31.62
CA VAL A 184 -46.91 -83.24 -32.59
C VAL A 184 -46.38 -83.71 -33.93
N GLY A 185 -45.30 -83.10 -34.44
CA GLY A 185 -44.65 -83.54 -35.68
C GLY A 185 -44.10 -84.97 -35.62
N ARG A 186 -43.81 -85.51 -34.44
CA ARG A 186 -43.34 -86.90 -34.24
C ARG A 186 -44.50 -87.88 -34.00
N SER A 187 -45.59 -87.43 -33.39
CA SER A 187 -46.79 -88.24 -33.10
C SER A 187 -47.73 -88.38 -34.31
N LEU A 188 -47.63 -87.49 -35.30
CA LEU A 188 -48.31 -87.62 -36.58
C LEU A 188 -47.60 -88.67 -37.46
N ASP A 189 -47.76 -89.96 -37.11
CA ASP A 189 -47.43 -91.08 -38.00
C ASP A 189 -48.57 -91.32 -39.02
N GLY A 190 -48.29 -92.05 -40.10
CA GLY A 190 -49.04 -92.08 -41.36
C GLY A 190 -50.54 -92.42 -41.29
N ASP A 191 -51.05 -92.93 -40.17
CA ASP A 191 -52.48 -93.20 -39.97
C ASP A 191 -53.24 -91.99 -39.40
N ASP A 192 -52.61 -91.14 -38.58
CA ASP A 192 -53.25 -89.92 -38.06
C ASP A 192 -53.38 -88.82 -39.12
N GLN A 193 -52.44 -88.74 -40.07
CA GLN A 193 -52.53 -87.83 -41.22
C GLN A 193 -53.74 -88.15 -42.12
N LYS A 194 -54.07 -89.44 -42.31
CA LYS A 194 -55.24 -89.87 -43.08
C LYS A 194 -56.55 -89.56 -42.35
N ARG A 195 -56.58 -89.78 -41.03
CA ARG A 195 -57.75 -89.49 -40.19
C ARG A 195 -58.05 -87.99 -40.13
N LEU A 196 -57.03 -87.16 -39.93
CA LEU A 196 -57.17 -85.69 -39.93
C LEU A 196 -57.55 -85.15 -41.32
N ALA A 197 -56.99 -85.70 -42.41
CA ALA A 197 -57.39 -85.34 -43.77
C ALA A 197 -58.87 -85.69 -44.04
N ALA A 198 -59.33 -86.86 -43.59
CA ALA A 198 -60.73 -87.26 -43.72
C ALA A 198 -61.67 -86.35 -42.90
N GLU A 199 -61.26 -85.94 -41.71
CA GLU A 199 -62.06 -85.06 -40.83
C GLU A 199 -62.13 -83.60 -41.33
N VAL A 200 -61.07 -83.08 -41.94
CA VAL A 200 -61.09 -81.77 -42.62
C VAL A 200 -62.00 -81.80 -43.85
N VAL A 201 -61.95 -82.87 -44.65
CA VAL A 201 -62.87 -83.04 -45.79
C VAL A 201 -64.32 -83.15 -45.31
N ALA A 202 -64.57 -83.86 -44.21
CA ALA A 202 -65.90 -83.99 -43.61
C ALA A 202 -66.44 -82.67 -43.03
N SER A 203 -65.61 -81.84 -42.38
CA SER A 203 -66.01 -80.53 -41.85
C SER A 203 -66.23 -79.47 -42.92
N LEU A 204 -65.47 -79.52 -44.03
CA LEU A 204 -65.72 -78.64 -45.18
C LEU A 204 -66.98 -79.03 -45.95
N SER A 205 -67.32 -80.33 -46.00
CA SER A 205 -68.55 -80.80 -46.64
C SER A 205 -69.80 -80.56 -45.78
N SER A 206 -69.69 -80.52 -44.45
CA SER A 206 -70.81 -80.13 -43.58
C SER A 206 -71.09 -78.62 -43.59
N VAL A 207 -70.08 -77.77 -43.77
CA VAL A 207 -70.25 -76.30 -43.90
C VAL A 207 -70.78 -75.89 -45.28
N ASN A 208 -70.50 -76.65 -46.34
CA ASN A 208 -70.98 -76.37 -47.70
C ASN A 208 -72.32 -77.05 -48.03
N GLY A 209 -72.94 -77.71 -47.05
CA GLY A 209 -74.22 -78.43 -47.16
C GLY A 209 -75.42 -77.72 -46.50
N SER A 210 -75.24 -76.49 -46.02
CA SER A 210 -76.26 -75.57 -45.52
C SER A 210 -76.24 -74.28 -46.33
#